data_AF-A0A2E9IKS3-F1
#
_entry.id   AF-A0A2E9IKS3-F1
#
_cell.length_a   1.000
_cell.length_b   1.000
_cell.length_c   1.000
_cell.angle_alpha   90.00
_cell.angle_beta   90.00
_cell.angle_gamma   90.00
#
_symmetry.space_group_name_H-M   'P 1'
#
loop_
_entity.id
_entity.type
_entity.pdbx_description
1 polymer ?
#
loop_
_entity_poly.entity_id
_entity_poly.type
_entity_poly.pdbx_seq_one_letter_code
_entity_poly.pdbx_strand_id
1 'polypeptide(L)'
;MAQSDVIPLTISDENASDDDRLVTAARPNTSATMANTTFAGGAARNVIVTTTGTGDNEKTNTIVGTDVFGDALTEVITSTGSAEAVAGTKLFLTVTSVTSSAQFAANIKVGSGTLCAQAVQGDLRIRLKGLSVVSGGTAGDVEFINGTPESGTTLFKARTIGTANTTIDRTVPAEGVLFNSGASVKYTLDTVDNITVFYA
;
A
#
# COMPACT_ATOMS: atom_id res chain seq x y z
N MET A 1 13.09 -36.97 -6.82
CA MET A 1 11.95 -36.11 -7.20
C MET A 1 12.53 -34.74 -7.48
N ALA A 2 12.33 -34.19 -8.68
CA ALA A 2 12.66 -32.79 -8.91
C ALA A 2 11.74 -31.95 -8.02
N GLN A 3 12.32 -31.14 -7.13
CA GLN A 3 11.58 -30.19 -6.33
C GLN A 3 10.97 -29.16 -7.32
N SER A 4 9.69 -28.84 -7.18
CA SER A 4 9.08 -27.79 -8.00
C SER A 4 9.71 -26.45 -7.60
N ASP A 5 10.27 -25.71 -8.56
CA ASP A 5 10.81 -24.36 -8.34
C ASP A 5 9.71 -23.30 -8.15
N VAL A 6 8.43 -23.69 -8.32
CA VAL A 6 7.28 -22.79 -8.14
C VAL A 6 6.93 -22.62 -6.67
N ILE A 7 6.95 -21.38 -6.20
CA ILE A 7 6.68 -20.96 -4.82
C ILE A 7 5.36 -20.17 -4.78
N PRO A 8 4.47 -20.46 -3.83
CA PRO A 8 3.28 -19.64 -3.61
C PRO A 8 3.57 -18.45 -2.67
N LEU A 9 2.88 -17.33 -2.91
CA LEU A 9 2.67 -16.27 -1.92
C LEU A 9 1.16 -16.00 -1.82
N THR A 10 0.64 -16.02 -0.60
CA THR A 10 -0.75 -15.63 -0.31
C THR A 10 -0.75 -14.27 0.40
N ILE A 11 -1.61 -13.38 -0.09
CA ILE A 11 -1.86 -12.04 0.41
C ILE A 11 -3.30 -12.02 0.90
N SER A 12 -3.50 -11.78 2.19
CA SER A 12 -4.82 -11.63 2.82
C SER A 12 -4.73 -10.45 3.76
N ASP A 13 -5.31 -9.33 3.35
CA ASP A 13 -5.27 -8.09 4.11
C ASP A 13 -6.69 -7.57 4.29
N GLU A 14 -7.18 -7.71 5.52
CA GLU A 14 -8.48 -7.22 5.98
C GLU A 14 -8.31 -6.09 7.01
N ASN A 15 -7.11 -5.54 7.15
CA ASN A 15 -6.86 -4.46 8.09
C ASN A 15 -7.43 -3.16 7.52
N ALA A 16 -8.55 -2.71 8.09
CA ALA A 16 -9.20 -1.45 7.75
C ALA A 16 -8.24 -0.25 7.83
N SER A 17 -8.61 0.85 7.18
CA SER A 17 -7.94 2.14 7.36
C SER A 17 -7.92 2.50 8.85
N ASP A 18 -6.78 3.00 9.31
CA ASP A 18 -6.49 3.36 10.69
C ASP A 18 -5.95 4.78 10.64
N ASP A 19 -6.70 5.74 11.16
CA ASP A 19 -6.43 7.18 11.02
C ASP A 19 -5.23 7.65 11.84
N ASP A 20 -4.75 6.83 12.78
CA ASP A 20 -3.87 7.27 13.83
C ASP A 20 -2.74 6.28 14.19
N ARG A 21 -2.60 5.21 13.37
CA ARG A 21 -1.55 4.19 13.42
C ARG A 21 -0.13 4.74 13.62
N LEU A 22 0.24 5.76 12.87
CA LEU A 22 1.61 6.30 12.81
C LEU A 22 1.80 7.43 13.82
N VAL A 23 0.81 8.31 13.94
CA VAL A 23 0.77 9.43 14.90
C VAL A 23 -0.65 9.53 15.45
N THR A 24 -0.84 9.19 16.73
CA THR A 24 -2.18 9.06 17.33
C THR A 24 -2.91 10.40 17.45
N ALA A 25 -2.24 11.42 18.00
CA ALA A 25 -2.72 12.80 18.05
C ALA A 25 -1.56 13.69 18.53
N ALA A 26 -1.07 14.60 17.69
CA ALA A 26 0.07 15.46 18.05
C ALA A 26 -0.02 16.86 17.43
N ARG A 27 0.66 17.84 18.03
CA ARG A 27 0.82 19.21 17.48
C ARG A 27 2.30 19.57 17.34
N PRO A 28 3.05 18.81 16.53
CA PRO A 28 4.48 19.07 16.40
C PRO A 28 4.70 20.43 15.72
N ASN A 29 5.77 21.11 16.10
CA ASN A 29 6.30 22.27 15.36
C ASN A 29 7.30 21.84 14.27
N THR A 30 7.79 20.58 14.36
CA THR A 30 8.67 19.93 13.39
C THR A 30 8.32 18.43 13.33
N SER A 31 9.13 17.55 13.91
CA SER A 31 8.92 16.11 13.88
C SER A 31 7.85 15.67 14.88
N ALA A 32 6.94 14.81 14.42
CA ALA A 32 6.00 14.12 15.29
C ALA A 32 6.67 12.94 15.99
N THR A 33 6.21 12.62 17.20
CA THR A 33 6.54 11.35 17.86
C THR A 33 5.77 10.22 17.19
N MET A 34 6.48 9.22 16.67
CA MET A 34 5.88 8.06 16.02
C MET A 34 5.29 7.10 17.07
N ALA A 35 4.04 6.70 16.90
CA ALA A 35 3.41 5.63 17.67
C ALA A 35 3.82 4.24 17.13
N ASN A 36 3.86 4.11 15.80
CA ASN A 36 4.37 2.95 15.09
C ASN A 36 5.13 3.42 13.85
N THR A 37 5.97 2.54 13.31
CA THR A 37 6.71 2.77 12.06
C THR A 37 6.28 1.83 10.92
N THR A 38 5.26 1.00 11.18
CA THR A 38 4.69 0.02 10.24
C THR A 38 3.18 -0.04 10.37
N PHE A 39 2.54 -0.55 9.32
CA PHE A 39 1.10 -0.74 9.26
C PHE A 39 0.67 -2.09 9.82
N ALA A 40 -0.62 -2.20 10.16
CA ALA A 40 -1.21 -3.49 10.46
C ALA A 40 -1.14 -4.41 9.23
N GLY A 41 -0.94 -5.71 9.43
CA GLY A 41 -0.80 -6.70 8.34
C GLY A 41 0.56 -6.71 7.63
N GLY A 42 1.37 -5.65 7.77
CA GLY A 42 2.74 -5.60 7.25
C GLY A 42 2.86 -5.31 5.75
N ALA A 43 1.75 -5.14 5.03
CA ALA A 43 1.75 -4.67 3.64
C ALA A 43 2.07 -3.16 3.56
N ALA A 44 2.57 -2.72 2.41
CA ALA A 44 2.78 -1.30 2.15
C ALA A 44 1.45 -0.57 1.96
N ARG A 45 1.32 0.66 2.45
CA ARG A 45 0.07 1.43 2.43
C ARG A 45 0.26 2.89 2.13
N ASN A 46 -0.78 3.52 1.60
CA ASN A 46 -0.80 4.96 1.47
C ASN A 46 -1.03 5.60 2.85
N VAL A 47 -0.41 6.74 3.07
CA VAL A 47 -0.53 7.48 4.32
C VAL A 47 -1.66 8.48 4.23
N ILE A 48 -2.45 8.60 5.29
CA ILE A 48 -3.49 9.62 5.43
C ILE A 48 -3.12 10.60 6.55
N VAL A 49 -3.44 11.88 6.36
CA VAL A 49 -3.22 12.93 7.35
C VAL A 49 -4.53 13.67 7.59
N THR A 50 -4.91 13.78 8.86
CA THR A 50 -6.15 14.46 9.27
C THR A 50 -5.85 15.50 10.34
N THR A 51 -6.52 16.65 10.28
CA THR A 51 -6.53 17.68 11.33
C THR A 51 -7.90 18.32 11.42
N THR A 52 -8.39 18.60 12.62
CA THR A 52 -9.66 19.32 12.82
C THR A 52 -9.51 20.85 12.73
N GLY A 53 -8.28 21.35 12.60
CA GLY A 53 -8.00 22.79 12.53
C GLY A 53 -8.47 23.38 11.21
N THR A 54 -9.33 24.40 11.28
CA THR A 54 -9.83 25.10 10.08
C THR A 54 -8.76 25.97 9.42
N GLY A 55 -7.80 26.47 10.19
CA GLY A 55 -6.64 27.24 9.71
C GLY A 55 -5.39 26.41 9.43
N ASP A 56 -5.55 25.10 9.24
CA ASP A 56 -4.45 24.18 8.91
C ASP A 56 -4.37 23.86 7.40
N ASN A 57 -5.16 24.55 6.57
CA ASN A 57 -5.05 24.47 5.12
C ASN A 57 -3.62 24.84 4.67
N GLU A 58 -3.14 24.18 3.62
CA GLU A 58 -1.82 24.37 3.00
C GLU A 58 -0.62 23.97 3.87
N LYS A 59 -0.81 23.72 5.17
CA LYS A 59 0.23 23.11 6.00
C LYS A 59 0.48 21.69 5.52
N THR A 60 1.75 21.33 5.44
CA THR A 60 2.16 20.01 4.96
C THR A 60 2.77 19.15 6.05
N ASN A 61 2.66 17.84 5.86
CA ASN A 61 3.45 16.83 6.55
C ASN A 61 4.33 16.10 5.54
N THR A 62 5.64 16.14 5.77
CA THR A 62 6.62 15.35 5.01
C THR A 62 6.74 13.97 5.66
N ILE A 63 6.41 12.95 4.89
CA ILE A 63 6.47 11.54 5.26
C ILE A 63 7.73 10.94 4.65
N VAL A 64 8.58 10.35 5.47
CA VAL A 64 9.80 9.64 5.04
C VAL A 64 9.72 8.21 5.51
N GLY A 65 10.12 7.28 4.65
CA GLY A 65 10.05 5.86 4.93
C GLY A 65 10.66 5.03 3.82
N THR A 66 10.12 3.84 3.60
CA THR A 66 10.54 2.95 2.51
C THR A 66 9.36 2.52 1.67
N ASP A 67 9.60 2.24 0.39
CA ASP A 67 8.60 1.61 -0.49
C ASP A 67 8.46 0.10 -0.23
N VAL A 68 7.67 -0.57 -1.08
CA VAL A 68 7.35 -1.99 -0.99
C VAL A 68 8.57 -2.93 -1.14
N PHE A 69 9.68 -2.46 -1.72
CA PHE A 69 10.94 -3.22 -1.84
C PHE A 69 11.98 -2.81 -0.79
N GLY A 70 11.70 -1.78 0.01
CA GLY A 70 12.59 -1.31 1.07
C GLY A 70 13.47 -0.13 0.66
N ASP A 71 13.30 0.42 -0.54
CA ASP A 71 14.03 1.60 -0.99
C ASP A 71 13.47 2.88 -0.39
N ALA A 72 14.32 3.88 -0.20
CA ALA A 72 13.94 5.13 0.46
C ALA A 72 12.82 5.87 -0.31
N LEU A 73 11.77 6.26 0.41
CA LEU A 73 10.61 6.93 -0.15
C LEU A 73 10.27 8.20 0.65
N THR A 74 9.82 9.24 -0.03
CA THR A 74 9.38 10.49 0.58
C THR A 74 8.14 11.03 -0.12
N GLU A 75 7.17 11.51 0.66
CA GLU A 75 5.97 12.18 0.18
C GLU A 75 5.68 13.43 1.01
N VAL A 76 5.12 14.46 0.39
CA VAL A 76 4.61 15.65 1.09
C VAL A 76 3.09 15.65 0.93
N ILE A 77 2.37 15.52 2.05
CA ILE A 77 0.91 15.55 2.08
C ILE A 77 0.47 16.93 2.57
N THR A 78 -0.33 17.62 1.77
CA THR A 78 -0.84 18.96 2.06
C THR A 78 -2.22 18.87 2.69
N SER A 79 -2.40 19.41 3.89
CA SER A 79 -3.68 19.40 4.58
C SER A 79 -4.66 20.41 3.95
N THR A 80 -5.93 20.02 3.90
CA THR A 80 -7.06 20.90 3.52
C THR A 80 -7.71 21.53 4.75
N GLY A 81 -7.45 20.99 5.95
CA GLY A 81 -8.02 21.45 7.21
C GLY A 81 -9.42 20.87 7.47
N SER A 82 -10.07 21.36 8.52
CA SER A 82 -11.51 21.13 8.77
C SER A 82 -11.95 19.65 8.84
N ALA A 83 -11.13 18.80 9.48
CA ALA A 83 -11.38 17.38 9.75
C ALA A 83 -11.42 16.47 8.50
N GLU A 84 -11.00 16.96 7.34
CA GLU A 84 -10.83 16.11 6.16
C GLU A 84 -9.54 15.29 6.25
N ALA A 85 -9.64 14.00 5.97
CA ALA A 85 -8.49 13.12 5.82
C ALA A 85 -7.93 13.25 4.40
N VAL A 86 -6.70 13.76 4.28
CA VAL A 86 -6.02 13.86 2.99
C VAL A 86 -5.16 12.62 2.78
N ALA A 87 -5.44 11.90 1.70
CA ALA A 87 -4.69 10.72 1.32
C ALA A 87 -3.48 11.05 0.44
N GLY A 88 -2.32 10.54 0.84
CA GLY A 88 -1.16 10.40 -0.01
C GLY A 88 -1.40 9.38 -1.11
N THR A 89 -0.50 9.40 -2.09
CA THR A 89 -0.53 8.58 -3.31
C THR A 89 0.52 7.48 -3.30
N LYS A 90 1.60 7.64 -2.52
CA LYS A 90 2.70 6.68 -2.44
C LYS A 90 2.42 5.60 -1.39
N LEU A 91 2.95 4.40 -1.62
CA LEU A 91 2.76 3.23 -0.76
C LEU A 91 4.03 2.95 0.04
N PHE A 92 3.95 3.21 1.34
CA PHE A 92 5.05 3.01 2.27
C PHE A 92 4.96 1.62 2.90
N LEU A 93 6.05 0.86 2.91
CA LEU A 93 6.17 -0.36 3.74
C LEU A 93 6.51 0.00 5.19
N THR A 94 7.40 0.98 5.35
CA THR A 94 7.75 1.55 6.66
C THR A 94 7.68 3.06 6.59
N VAL A 95 7.40 3.71 7.72
CA VAL A 95 7.46 5.16 7.88
C VAL A 95 8.38 5.45 9.06
N THR A 96 9.48 6.16 8.79
CA THR A 96 10.51 6.47 9.78
C THR A 96 10.32 7.86 10.38
N SER A 97 9.70 8.79 9.65
CA SER A 97 9.39 10.11 10.21
C SER A 97 8.19 10.79 9.54
N VAL A 98 7.53 11.62 10.35
CA VAL A 98 6.52 12.59 9.93
C VAL A 98 6.98 13.96 10.44
N THR A 99 7.16 14.91 9.52
CA THR A 99 7.61 16.27 9.86
C THR A 99 6.62 17.30 9.34
N SER A 100 5.99 18.05 10.25
CA SER A 100 5.12 19.16 9.91
C SER A 100 5.93 20.38 9.47
N SER A 101 5.44 21.07 8.44
CA SER A 101 6.03 22.32 7.92
C SER A 101 5.96 23.50 8.89
N ALA A 102 4.97 23.48 9.79
CA ALA A 102 4.77 24.45 10.87
C ALA A 102 3.88 23.82 11.94
N GLN A 103 3.76 24.48 13.11
CA GLN A 103 2.81 24.04 14.11
C GLN A 103 1.35 24.12 13.62
N PHE A 104 0.64 23.00 13.73
CA PHE A 104 -0.79 22.92 13.43
C PHE A 104 -1.65 23.58 14.53
N ALA A 105 -2.77 24.17 14.13
CA ALA A 105 -3.75 24.80 14.99
C ALA A 105 -4.50 23.76 15.83
N ALA A 106 -4.77 22.58 15.28
CA ALA A 106 -5.27 21.42 16.01
C ALA A 106 -4.29 20.23 15.95
N ASN A 107 -4.60 19.16 16.68
CA ASN A 107 -3.83 17.92 16.61
C ASN A 107 -3.93 17.33 15.20
N ILE A 108 -2.79 16.93 14.64
CA ILE A 108 -2.74 16.02 13.50
C ILE A 108 -2.90 14.58 13.98
N LYS A 109 -3.57 13.77 13.16
CA LYS A 109 -3.45 12.32 13.15
C LYS A 109 -2.82 11.89 11.83
N VAL A 110 -1.97 10.86 11.89
CA VAL A 110 -1.35 10.28 10.70
C VAL A 110 -1.47 8.77 10.78
N GLY A 111 -1.96 8.17 9.70
CA GLY A 111 -2.34 6.78 9.68
C GLY A 111 -2.27 6.16 8.29
N SER A 112 -2.89 4.99 8.12
CA SER A 112 -2.98 4.27 6.86
C SER A 112 -4.33 4.45 6.18
N GLY A 113 -4.30 4.65 4.87
CA GLY A 113 -5.46 4.52 4.00
C GLY A 113 -5.75 3.08 3.59
N THR A 114 -6.51 2.94 2.51
CA THR A 114 -7.03 1.67 1.99
C THR A 114 -6.29 1.14 0.75
N LEU A 115 -5.36 1.93 0.19
CA LEU A 115 -4.55 1.47 -0.93
C LEU A 115 -3.34 0.71 -0.38
N CYS A 116 -3.16 -0.52 -0.84
CA CYS A 116 -2.14 -1.44 -0.36
C CYS A 116 -1.24 -1.93 -1.50
N ALA A 117 -0.01 -2.30 -1.17
CA ALA A 117 0.86 -3.07 -2.05
C ALA A 117 1.67 -4.11 -1.29
N GLN A 118 1.99 -5.21 -1.97
CA GLN A 118 2.82 -6.28 -1.45
C GLN A 118 3.85 -6.72 -2.47
N ALA A 119 5.11 -6.84 -2.06
CA ALA A 119 6.16 -7.43 -2.88
C ALA A 119 5.99 -8.95 -2.93
N VAL A 120 6.16 -9.54 -4.11
CA VAL A 120 6.11 -11.01 -4.27
C VAL A 120 7.39 -11.64 -3.73
N GLN A 121 8.54 -11.06 -4.06
CA GLN A 121 9.85 -11.54 -3.60
C GLN A 121 10.88 -10.39 -3.59
N GLY A 122 10.52 -9.28 -2.95
CA GLY A 122 11.33 -8.05 -3.00
C GLY A 122 11.52 -7.55 -4.44
N ASP A 123 12.70 -7.01 -4.72
CA ASP A 123 13.13 -6.50 -6.02
C ASP A 123 13.64 -7.61 -6.97
N LEU A 124 13.60 -8.88 -6.55
CA LEU A 124 14.13 -9.99 -7.33
C LEU A 124 13.32 -10.19 -8.61
N ARG A 125 14.04 -10.45 -9.69
CA ARG A 125 13.45 -10.88 -10.95
C ARG A 125 12.70 -12.21 -10.73
N ILE A 126 11.43 -12.28 -11.13
CA ILE A 126 10.59 -13.49 -11.08
C ILE A 126 9.85 -13.74 -12.40
N ARG A 127 9.31 -14.94 -12.56
CA ARG A 127 8.24 -15.27 -13.50
C ARG A 127 6.99 -15.67 -12.73
N LEU A 128 5.89 -14.94 -12.93
CA LEU A 128 4.59 -15.37 -12.45
C LEU A 128 4.11 -16.56 -13.29
N LYS A 129 3.78 -17.67 -12.63
CA LYS A 129 3.34 -18.94 -13.21
C LYS A 129 1.84 -19.18 -13.07
N GLY A 130 1.19 -18.51 -12.12
CA GLY A 130 -0.25 -18.60 -11.89
C GLY A 130 -0.72 -17.57 -10.87
N LEU A 131 -2.02 -17.31 -10.85
CA LEU A 131 -2.65 -16.49 -9.83
C LEU A 131 -4.11 -16.92 -9.60
N SER A 132 -4.60 -16.68 -8.40
CA SER A 132 -6.01 -16.74 -8.00
C SER A 132 -6.32 -15.48 -7.21
N VAL A 133 -7.39 -14.78 -7.59
CA VAL A 133 -7.88 -13.60 -6.85
C VAL A 133 -9.30 -13.89 -6.37
N VAL A 134 -9.53 -13.75 -5.07
CA VAL A 134 -10.86 -13.86 -4.46
C VAL A 134 -11.42 -12.44 -4.30
N SER A 135 -12.51 -12.17 -5.02
CA SER A 135 -13.20 -10.88 -4.99
C SER A 135 -13.73 -10.59 -3.60
N GLY A 136 -13.51 -9.35 -3.14
CA GLY A 136 -14.22 -8.80 -2.00
C GLY A 136 -15.61 -8.28 -2.37
N GLY A 137 -16.23 -7.57 -1.43
CA GLY A 137 -17.58 -6.99 -1.57
C GLY A 137 -17.68 -5.81 -2.54
N THR A 138 -16.55 -5.25 -2.98
CA THR A 138 -16.50 -4.14 -3.95
C THR A 138 -15.73 -4.57 -5.20
N ALA A 139 -16.20 -4.16 -6.39
CA ALA A 139 -15.47 -4.43 -7.62
C ALA A 139 -14.27 -3.46 -7.73
N GLY A 140 -13.10 -3.98 -8.09
CA GLY A 140 -11.89 -3.19 -8.25
C GLY A 140 -10.86 -3.90 -9.11
N ASP A 141 -9.74 -3.24 -9.36
CA ASP A 141 -8.61 -3.84 -10.09
C ASP A 141 -7.47 -4.15 -9.11
N VAL A 142 -6.95 -5.38 -9.20
CA VAL A 142 -5.63 -5.74 -8.68
C VAL A 142 -4.62 -5.50 -9.79
N GLU A 143 -3.57 -4.73 -9.51
CA GLU A 143 -2.53 -4.41 -10.47
C GLU A 143 -1.27 -5.21 -10.18
N PHE A 144 -0.73 -5.87 -11.20
CA PHE A 144 0.54 -6.58 -11.14
C PHE A 144 1.60 -5.76 -11.83
N ILE A 145 2.58 -5.31 -11.05
CA ILE A 145 3.51 -4.25 -11.43
C ILE A 145 4.93 -4.82 -11.48
N ASN A 146 5.63 -4.55 -12.59
CA ASN A 146 7.06 -4.77 -12.72
C ASN A 146 7.82 -3.56 -12.17
N GLY A 147 8.42 -3.72 -11.00
CA GLY A 147 8.89 -2.61 -10.17
C GLY A 147 7.94 -2.28 -9.02
N THR A 148 8.11 -1.09 -8.45
CA THR A 148 7.27 -0.56 -7.37
C THR A 148 6.02 0.13 -7.92
N PRO A 149 4.95 0.30 -7.12
CA PRO A 149 3.77 1.07 -7.53
C PRO A 149 4.06 2.52 -7.97
N GLU A 150 5.16 3.11 -7.50
CA GLU A 150 5.52 4.51 -7.71
C GLU A 150 6.25 4.77 -9.03
N SER A 151 7.05 3.79 -9.50
CA SER A 151 7.92 3.96 -10.68
C SER A 151 7.87 2.80 -11.67
N GLY A 152 7.31 1.66 -11.26
CA GLY A 152 7.17 0.46 -12.07
C GLY A 152 6.09 0.57 -13.13
N THR A 153 5.98 -0.48 -13.94
CA THR A 153 4.97 -0.59 -15.01
C THR A 153 3.97 -1.68 -14.69
N THR A 154 2.68 -1.35 -14.64
CA THR A 154 1.61 -2.35 -14.57
C THR A 154 1.63 -3.20 -15.83
N LEU A 155 1.95 -4.49 -15.70
CA LEU A 155 1.99 -5.42 -16.83
C LEU A 155 0.60 -5.94 -17.19
N PHE A 156 -0.23 -6.20 -16.17
CA PHE A 156 -1.62 -6.59 -16.35
C PHE A 156 -2.43 -6.31 -15.09
N LYS A 157 -3.76 -6.39 -15.23
CA LYS A 157 -4.72 -6.20 -14.14
C LYS A 157 -5.63 -7.41 -13.99
N ALA A 158 -5.99 -7.69 -12.75
CA ALA A 158 -7.03 -8.62 -12.38
C ALA A 158 -8.23 -7.86 -11.81
N ARG A 159 -9.29 -7.68 -12.60
CA ARG A 159 -10.55 -7.13 -12.13
C ARG A 159 -11.30 -8.12 -11.25
N THR A 160 -11.73 -7.67 -10.08
CA THR A 160 -12.70 -8.31 -9.19
C THR A 160 -14.14 -7.89 -9.53
N ILE A 161 -15.12 -8.66 -9.09
CA ILE A 161 -16.52 -8.47 -9.50
C ILE A 161 -17.41 -7.85 -8.44
N GLY A 162 -16.89 -7.63 -7.22
CA GLY A 162 -17.65 -7.06 -6.10
C GLY A 162 -18.67 -8.02 -5.50
N THR A 163 -18.43 -9.33 -5.63
CA THR A 163 -19.17 -10.36 -4.91
C THR A 163 -18.18 -11.12 -4.03
N ALA A 164 -18.32 -10.93 -2.72
CA ALA A 164 -17.43 -11.52 -1.73
C ALA A 164 -17.26 -13.03 -1.94
N ASN A 165 -16.06 -13.55 -1.69
CA ASN A 165 -15.71 -14.96 -1.86
C ASN A 165 -15.82 -15.52 -3.29
N THR A 166 -15.88 -14.65 -4.33
CA THR A 166 -15.88 -15.14 -5.72
C THR A 166 -14.46 -15.25 -6.27
N THR A 167 -14.02 -16.47 -6.58
CA THR A 167 -12.70 -16.72 -7.18
C THR A 167 -12.67 -16.35 -8.65
N ILE A 168 -11.61 -15.66 -9.04
CA ILE A 168 -11.32 -15.24 -10.40
C ILE A 168 -9.93 -15.74 -10.74
N ASP A 169 -9.92 -16.77 -11.58
CA ASP A 169 -8.70 -17.37 -12.11
C ASP A 169 -8.36 -16.77 -13.47
N ARG A 170 -7.06 -16.62 -13.74
CA ARG A 170 -6.55 -16.21 -15.05
C ARG A 170 -5.53 -17.20 -15.55
N THR A 171 -5.69 -17.59 -16.80
CA THR A 171 -4.68 -18.40 -17.48
C THR A 171 -3.42 -17.57 -17.68
N VAL A 172 -2.31 -18.05 -17.12
CA VAL A 172 -0.98 -17.51 -17.39
C VAL A 172 -0.35 -18.35 -18.51
N PRO A 173 0.20 -17.73 -19.58
CA PRO A 173 0.88 -18.45 -20.64
C PRO A 173 2.04 -19.31 -20.14
N ALA A 174 2.43 -20.33 -20.90
CA ALA A 174 3.38 -21.37 -20.47
C ALA A 174 4.70 -20.83 -19.91
N GLU A 175 5.29 -19.82 -20.55
CA GLU A 175 6.56 -19.20 -20.12
C GLU A 175 6.42 -18.33 -18.86
N GLY A 176 5.20 -18.10 -18.38
CA GLY A 176 4.90 -17.15 -17.30
C GLY A 176 5.00 -15.69 -17.74
N VAL A 177 4.51 -14.79 -16.88
CA VAL A 177 4.71 -13.34 -17.05
C VAL A 177 6.03 -12.95 -16.39
N LEU A 178 6.92 -12.31 -17.13
CA LEU A 178 8.22 -11.87 -16.65
C LEU A 178 8.12 -10.54 -15.89
N PHE A 179 8.61 -10.53 -14.65
CA PHE A 179 8.88 -9.32 -13.88
C PHE A 179 10.40 -9.24 -13.69
N ASN A 180 11.06 -8.35 -14.42
CA ASN A 180 12.52 -8.22 -14.42
C ASN A 180 13.08 -7.30 -13.32
N SER A 181 12.23 -6.48 -12.69
CA SER A 181 12.62 -5.49 -11.67
C SER A 181 11.87 -5.70 -10.36
N GLY A 182 11.60 -6.95 -9.98
CA GLY A 182 10.70 -7.25 -8.87
C GLY A 182 9.23 -7.22 -9.29
N ALA A 183 8.43 -8.06 -8.65
CA ALA A 183 6.98 -8.02 -8.79
C ALA A 183 6.34 -7.44 -7.53
N SER A 184 5.49 -6.44 -7.70
CA SER A 184 4.61 -5.94 -6.66
C SER A 184 3.15 -6.06 -7.08
N VAL A 185 2.29 -6.31 -6.11
CA VAL A 185 0.85 -6.45 -6.30
C VAL A 185 0.17 -5.31 -5.56
N LYS A 186 -0.51 -4.42 -6.29
CA LYS A 186 -1.26 -3.28 -5.73
C LYS A 186 -2.75 -3.60 -5.74
N TYR A 187 -3.43 -3.32 -4.63
CA TYR A 187 -4.85 -3.59 -4.45
C TYR A 187 -5.45 -2.57 -3.49
N THR A 188 -6.77 -2.48 -3.47
CA THR A 188 -7.51 -1.66 -2.49
C THR A 188 -8.24 -2.61 -1.54
N LEU A 189 -8.30 -2.28 -0.25
CA LEU A 189 -9.16 -3.01 0.69
C LEU A 189 -10.60 -3.09 0.17
N ASP A 190 -11.35 -4.08 0.65
CA ASP A 190 -12.72 -4.42 0.24
C ASP A 190 -12.88 -4.85 -1.23
N THR A 191 -11.88 -4.61 -2.09
CA THR A 191 -11.92 -5.08 -3.49
C THR A 191 -11.51 -6.54 -3.63
N VAL A 192 -10.74 -7.05 -2.67
CA VAL A 192 -10.12 -8.37 -2.67
C VAL A 192 -10.09 -8.92 -1.24
N ASP A 193 -10.46 -10.20 -1.09
CA ASP A 193 -10.32 -10.91 0.19
C ASP A 193 -8.99 -11.68 0.24
N ASN A 194 -8.56 -12.25 -0.90
CA ASN A 194 -7.34 -13.04 -0.99
C ASN A 194 -6.71 -12.96 -2.39
N ILE A 195 -5.39 -12.86 -2.44
CA ILE A 195 -4.60 -13.05 -3.67
C ILE A 195 -3.59 -14.15 -3.40
N THR A 196 -3.59 -15.19 -4.22
CA THR A 196 -2.50 -16.17 -4.24
C THR A 196 -1.79 -16.10 -5.57
N VAL A 197 -0.48 -15.87 -5.53
CA VAL A 197 0.40 -15.88 -6.70
C VAL A 197 1.35 -17.06 -6.63
N PHE A 198 1.65 -17.65 -7.78
CA PHE A 198 2.64 -18.71 -7.94
C PHE A 198 3.76 -18.17 -8.81
N TYR A 199 5.01 -18.21 -8.34
CA TYR A 199 6.15 -17.63 -9.04
C TYR A 199 7.38 -18.55 -8.99
N ALA A 200 8.33 -18.32 -9.90
CA ALA A 200 9.63 -18.98 -9.97
C ALA A 200 10.71 -18.03 -10.51
#